data_AF-A0A1G7CEV0-F1
#
_entry.id   AF-A0A1G7CEV0-F1
#
_cell.length_a   1.000
_cell.length_b   1.000
_cell.length_c   1.000
_cell.angle_alpha   90.00
_cell.angle_beta   90.00
_cell.angle_gamma   90.00
#
_symmetry.space_group_name_H-M   'P 1'
#
loop_
_entity.id
_entity.type
_entity.pdbx_description
1 polymer ?
#
loop_
_entity_poly.entity_id
_entity_poly.type
_entity_poly.pdbx_seq_one_letter_code
_entity_poly.pdbx_strand_id
1 'polypeptide(L)'
;MSADLFLIGDSHIIALCEAADARGWSWQGGPLGTGMQLEQCFWRQQGTEFVYTGTGENLIGHRFKDLLTFDGPIISTLGFNSHRFAIDFASYAKSRQLAPLPSVLSDQAFADTVRDSRRNALAFYRLLSDHSREVYFTCSPQRVASSLLPVLRAFEDVLIDEVAATGARFIDFRHLALDDHVLRPEFCNAKDQMHGNAKLGGLILDVFEEAQFSIAKTGSLKE
;
A
#
# COMPACT_ATOMS: atom_id res chain seq x y z
N MET A 1 7.83 -23.17 5.62
CA MET A 1 7.53 -22.53 6.92
C MET A 1 6.27 -21.71 6.71
N SER A 2 5.25 -21.80 7.56
CA SER A 2 4.12 -20.87 7.48
C SER A 2 4.60 -19.51 7.99
N ALA A 3 4.58 -18.48 7.14
CA ALA A 3 4.84 -17.12 7.60
C ALA A 3 3.61 -16.65 8.39
N ASP A 4 3.83 -16.16 9.61
CA ASP A 4 2.83 -15.35 10.33
C ASP A 4 2.97 -13.91 9.81
N LEU A 5 1.93 -13.38 9.16
CA LEU A 5 1.93 -12.03 8.59
C LEU A 5 0.97 -11.09 9.32
N PHE A 6 1.29 -9.80 9.34
CA PHE A 6 0.28 -8.75 9.52
C PHE A 6 -0.03 -8.13 8.16
N LEU A 7 -1.26 -8.24 7.70
CA LEU A 7 -1.73 -7.61 6.47
C LEU A 7 -2.59 -6.40 6.84
N ILE A 8 -2.26 -5.21 6.33
CA ILE A 8 -3.00 -3.99 6.69
C ILE A 8 -3.05 -3.01 5.51
N GLY A 9 -4.13 -2.27 5.34
CA GLY A 9 -4.17 -1.24 4.29
C GLY A 9 -5.57 -0.87 3.86
N ASP A 10 -5.67 -0.34 2.64
CA ASP A 10 -6.95 -0.07 1.99
C ASP A 10 -7.54 -1.35 1.36
N SER A 11 -8.55 -1.21 0.50
CA SER A 11 -9.17 -2.34 -0.20
C SER A 11 -8.20 -3.20 -1.04
N HIS A 12 -7.03 -2.69 -1.42
CA HIS A 12 -6.07 -3.47 -2.21
C HIS A 12 -5.41 -4.60 -1.39
N ILE A 13 -5.40 -4.51 -0.06
CA ILE A 13 -4.85 -5.58 0.79
C ILE A 13 -5.65 -6.89 0.69
N ILE A 14 -6.92 -6.83 0.25
CA ILE A 14 -7.81 -8.00 0.13
C ILE A 14 -7.19 -9.08 -0.75
N ALA A 15 -6.54 -8.70 -1.86
CA ALA A 15 -5.87 -9.64 -2.75
C ALA A 15 -4.76 -10.42 -2.04
N LEU A 16 -4.01 -9.77 -1.16
CA LEU A 16 -2.97 -10.42 -0.35
C LEU A 16 -3.58 -11.35 0.70
N CYS A 17 -4.67 -10.94 1.34
CA CYS A 17 -5.40 -11.78 2.30
C CYS A 17 -5.90 -13.07 1.64
N GLU A 18 -6.55 -12.97 0.48
CA GLU A 18 -7.03 -14.12 -0.29
C GLU A 18 -5.88 -15.04 -0.72
N ALA A 19 -4.74 -14.45 -1.13
CA ALA A 19 -3.56 -15.21 -1.51
C ALA A 19 -2.90 -15.93 -0.32
N ALA A 20 -2.83 -15.27 0.84
CA ALA A 20 -2.30 -15.86 2.07
C ALA A 20 -3.18 -17.03 2.53
N ASP A 21 -4.52 -16.87 2.51
CA ASP A 21 -5.47 -17.95 2.80
C ASP A 21 -5.26 -19.13 1.83
N ALA A 22 -5.10 -18.88 0.53
CA ALA A 22 -4.88 -19.92 -0.48
C ALA A 22 -3.53 -20.67 -0.31
N ARG A 23 -2.52 -20.02 0.27
CA ARG A 23 -1.22 -20.63 0.62
C ARG A 23 -1.24 -21.36 1.96
N GLY A 24 -2.32 -21.24 2.74
CA GLY A 24 -2.36 -21.72 4.12
C GLY A 24 -1.42 -20.95 5.04
N TRP A 25 -1.12 -19.68 4.74
CA TRP A 25 -0.34 -18.82 5.63
C TRP A 25 -1.23 -18.23 6.71
N SER A 26 -0.68 -18.15 7.92
CA SER A 26 -1.34 -17.49 9.03
C SER A 26 -1.20 -15.99 8.88
N TRP A 27 -2.29 -15.25 9.02
CA TRP A 27 -2.23 -13.79 8.99
C TRP A 27 -3.26 -13.14 9.91
N GLN A 28 -2.91 -11.94 10.38
CA GLN A 28 -3.75 -11.06 11.16
C GLN A 28 -3.89 -9.69 10.48
N GLY A 29 -4.90 -8.92 10.90
CA GLY A 29 -5.21 -7.63 10.31
C GLY A 29 -6.35 -7.67 9.29
N GLY A 30 -6.18 -6.97 8.17
CA GLY A 30 -7.15 -6.86 7.07
C GLY A 30 -7.29 -5.44 6.51
N PRO A 31 -8.25 -5.22 5.60
CA PRO A 31 -8.55 -3.89 5.08
C PRO A 31 -9.10 -3.00 6.19
N LEU A 32 -8.47 -1.84 6.38
CA LEU A 32 -8.89 -0.81 7.34
C LEU A 32 -10.08 0.03 6.85
N GLY A 33 -10.47 -0.09 5.59
CA GLY A 33 -11.54 0.68 4.99
C GLY A 33 -11.28 1.01 3.54
N THR A 34 -12.13 1.88 3.00
CA THR A 34 -11.88 2.51 1.71
C THR A 34 -10.71 3.49 1.86
N GLY A 35 -9.91 3.68 0.80
CA GLY A 35 -8.76 4.58 0.85
C GLY A 35 -9.11 6.02 1.28
N MET A 36 -10.35 6.47 1.02
CA MET A 36 -10.88 7.75 1.50
C MET A 36 -10.85 7.89 3.03
N GLN A 37 -11.27 6.86 3.74
CA GLN A 37 -11.34 6.88 5.21
C GLN A 37 -9.95 6.96 5.83
N LEU A 38 -8.92 6.53 5.09
CA LEU A 38 -7.53 6.49 5.52
C LEU A 38 -6.77 7.78 5.21
N GLU A 39 -7.41 8.74 4.53
CA GLU A 39 -6.92 10.12 4.43
C GLU A 39 -7.16 10.90 5.73
N GLN A 40 -8.03 10.41 6.62
CA GLN A 40 -8.21 10.93 7.98
C GLN A 40 -7.38 10.11 8.97
N CYS A 41 -7.18 10.65 10.18
CA CYS A 41 -6.50 9.90 11.23
C CYS A 41 -7.39 8.72 11.64
N PHE A 42 -6.91 7.50 11.42
CA PHE A 42 -7.65 6.26 11.65
C PHE A 42 -7.10 5.46 12.84
N TRP A 43 -6.16 6.03 13.59
CA TRP A 43 -5.55 5.39 14.74
C TRP A 43 -5.17 6.39 15.82
N ARG A 44 -4.98 5.88 17.03
CA ARG A 44 -4.28 6.56 18.12
C ARG A 44 -3.44 5.54 18.89
N GLN A 45 -2.35 6.01 19.49
CA GLN A 45 -1.59 5.21 20.43
C GLN A 45 -2.13 5.41 21.85
N GLN A 46 -2.38 4.33 22.56
CA GLN A 46 -2.79 4.35 23.96
C GLN A 46 -1.81 3.51 24.79
N GLY A 47 -0.81 4.16 25.40
CA GLY A 47 0.31 3.44 26.01
C GLY A 47 1.13 2.71 24.95
N THR A 48 1.21 1.39 25.03
CA THR A 48 1.89 0.54 24.03
C THR A 48 0.93 -0.02 22.96
N GLU A 49 -0.36 0.26 23.06
CA GLU A 49 -1.37 -0.36 22.21
C GLU A 49 -1.70 0.50 20.99
N PHE A 50 -1.85 -0.15 19.84
CA PHE A 50 -2.49 0.43 18.67
C PHE A 50 -4.02 0.39 18.83
N VAL A 51 -4.65 1.56 18.84
CA VAL A 51 -6.11 1.67 18.83
C VAL A 51 -6.57 2.16 17.47
N TYR A 52 -7.26 1.29 16.73
CA TYR A 52 -7.95 1.68 15.50
C TYR A 52 -9.15 2.57 15.85
N THR A 53 -9.23 3.75 15.23
CA THR A 53 -10.28 4.76 15.44
C THR A 53 -11.08 5.07 14.17
N GLY A 54 -10.87 4.29 13.10
CA GLY A 54 -11.59 4.50 11.85
C GLY A 54 -13.09 4.24 11.98
N THR A 55 -13.86 4.92 11.13
CA THR A 55 -15.34 4.95 11.17
C THR A 55 -15.99 3.94 10.23
N GLY A 56 -15.20 3.12 9.52
CA GLY A 56 -15.73 2.04 8.69
C GLY A 56 -16.41 0.97 9.53
N GLU A 57 -17.32 0.20 8.93
CA GLU A 57 -17.74 -1.09 9.48
C GLU A 57 -16.46 -1.84 9.92
N ASN A 58 -16.49 -2.56 11.05
CA ASN A 58 -15.33 -3.27 11.61
C ASN A 58 -14.83 -4.39 10.66
N LEU A 59 -14.27 -4.03 9.50
CA LEU A 59 -13.75 -4.91 8.46
C LEU A 59 -12.54 -5.73 8.96
N ILE A 60 -11.96 -5.30 10.08
CA ILE A 60 -10.74 -5.82 10.67
C ILE A 60 -11.01 -6.66 11.93
N GLY A 61 -12.26 -6.68 12.42
CA GLY A 61 -12.57 -6.93 13.83
C GLY A 61 -12.17 -8.29 14.42
N HIS A 62 -12.17 -9.39 13.67
CA HIS A 62 -11.91 -10.72 14.25
C HIS A 62 -10.45 -11.18 14.12
N ARG A 63 -9.66 -10.57 13.23
CA ARG A 63 -8.24 -10.92 13.01
C ARG A 63 -7.29 -9.83 13.46
N PHE A 64 -7.75 -8.63 13.82
CA PHE A 64 -6.86 -7.56 14.28
C PHE A 64 -6.42 -7.79 15.72
N LYS A 65 -5.18 -8.24 15.90
CA LYS A 65 -4.49 -8.16 17.20
C LYS A 65 -3.66 -6.87 17.25
N ASP A 66 -3.07 -6.58 18.40
CA ASP A 66 -2.26 -5.38 18.58
C ASP A 66 -1.07 -5.36 17.60
N LEU A 67 -1.07 -4.34 16.75
CA LEU A 67 -0.13 -4.15 15.65
C LEU A 67 1.28 -3.81 16.16
N LEU A 68 1.39 -3.07 17.27
CA LEU A 68 2.69 -2.63 17.79
C LEU A 68 3.44 -3.74 18.52
N THR A 69 2.75 -4.81 18.92
CA THR A 69 3.33 -5.98 19.59
C THR A 69 3.45 -7.21 18.67
N PHE A 70 3.11 -7.08 17.39
CA PHE A 70 3.30 -8.16 16.43
C PHE A 70 4.75 -8.27 15.99
N ASP A 71 5.37 -9.43 16.22
CA ASP A 71 6.81 -9.67 15.99
C ASP A 71 7.15 -10.20 14.59
N GLY A 72 6.15 -10.43 13.74
CA GLY A 72 6.35 -10.82 12.35
C GLY A 72 6.38 -9.63 11.37
N PRO A 73 6.60 -9.92 10.07
CA PRO A 73 6.57 -8.91 9.02
C PRO A 73 5.16 -8.36 8.77
N ILE A 74 5.09 -7.04 8.60
CA ILE A 74 3.87 -6.30 8.26
C ILE A 74 3.91 -5.98 6.77
N ILE A 75 2.85 -6.30 6.01
CA ILE A 75 2.68 -5.88 4.63
C ILE A 75 1.53 -4.87 4.55
N SER A 76 1.84 -3.70 3.99
CA SER A 76 0.93 -2.57 3.94
C SER A 76 0.60 -2.12 2.50
N THR A 77 -0.68 -1.85 2.22
CA THR A 77 -1.09 -1.07 1.03
C THR A 77 -1.52 0.36 1.38
N LEU A 78 -1.35 0.76 2.65
CA LEU A 78 -1.86 2.02 3.17
C LEU A 78 -1.28 3.23 2.41
N GLY A 79 -2.17 4.12 1.96
CA GLY A 79 -1.82 5.35 1.25
C GLY A 79 -1.70 5.19 -0.26
N PHE A 80 -1.72 3.96 -0.78
CA PHE A 80 -1.49 3.67 -2.19
C PHE A 80 -2.76 3.55 -3.03
N ASN A 81 -3.92 4.00 -2.54
CA ASN A 81 -5.12 4.29 -3.35
C ASN A 81 -4.92 5.48 -4.31
N SER A 82 -3.79 5.53 -5.01
CA SER A 82 -3.28 6.58 -5.89
C SER A 82 -4.21 6.87 -7.07
N HIS A 83 -4.95 5.87 -7.56
CA HIS A 83 -5.98 6.03 -8.58
C HIS A 83 -7.01 7.10 -8.23
N ARG A 84 -7.42 7.20 -6.96
CA ARG A 84 -8.39 8.19 -6.49
C ARG A 84 -7.83 9.61 -6.62
N PHE A 85 -6.59 9.81 -6.16
CA PHE A 85 -5.92 11.09 -6.33
C PHE A 85 -5.82 11.48 -7.81
N ALA A 86 -5.45 10.54 -8.67
CA ALA A 86 -5.36 10.79 -10.11
C ALA A 86 -6.72 11.19 -10.72
N ILE A 87 -7.80 10.52 -10.33
CA ILE A 87 -9.17 10.85 -10.76
C ILE A 87 -9.57 12.25 -10.30
N ASP A 88 -9.36 12.57 -9.02
CA ASP A 88 -9.75 13.86 -8.43
C ASP A 88 -8.94 15.00 -9.04
N PHE A 89 -7.62 14.81 -9.19
CA PHE A 89 -6.73 15.76 -9.83
C PHE A 89 -7.12 16.02 -11.28
N ALA A 90 -7.34 14.96 -12.08
CA ALA A 90 -7.73 15.09 -13.48
C ALA A 90 -9.10 15.79 -13.62
N SER A 91 -10.05 15.49 -12.74
CA SER A 91 -11.37 16.12 -12.71
C SER A 91 -11.27 17.60 -12.36
N TYR A 92 -10.45 17.95 -11.36
CA TYR A 92 -10.17 19.33 -10.99
C TYR A 92 -9.51 20.10 -12.14
N ALA A 93 -8.43 19.57 -12.71
CA ALA A 93 -7.71 20.18 -13.82
C ALA A 93 -8.64 20.44 -15.02
N LYS A 94 -9.49 19.46 -15.38
CA LYS A 94 -10.49 19.61 -16.43
C LYS A 94 -11.51 20.71 -16.11
N SER A 95 -12.05 20.73 -14.89
CA SER A 95 -13.03 21.74 -14.47
C SER A 95 -12.49 23.17 -14.50
N ARG A 96 -11.17 23.31 -14.34
CA ARG A 96 -10.45 24.58 -14.30
C ARG A 96 -9.75 24.91 -15.62
N GLN A 97 -9.90 24.07 -16.65
CA GLN A 97 -9.21 24.20 -17.94
C GLN A 97 -7.69 24.35 -17.79
N LEU A 98 -7.12 23.67 -16.80
CA LEU A 98 -5.68 23.63 -16.58
C LEU A 98 -5.04 22.71 -17.60
N ALA A 99 -3.79 22.99 -17.93
CA ALA A 99 -2.97 22.09 -18.73
C ALA A 99 -2.78 20.74 -17.99
N PRO A 100 -2.32 19.65 -18.65
CA PRO A 100 -2.04 18.40 -17.96
C PRO A 100 -0.75 18.50 -17.09
N LEU A 101 -0.57 17.62 -16.10
CA LEU A 101 0.76 17.49 -15.47
C LEU A 101 1.82 17.10 -16.52
N PRO A 102 3.07 17.56 -16.35
CA PRO A 102 3.61 18.34 -15.22
C PRO A 102 3.38 19.86 -15.29
N SER A 103 2.69 20.37 -16.32
CA SER A 103 2.68 21.83 -16.59
C SER A 103 1.87 22.71 -15.60
N VAL A 104 1.13 22.11 -14.66
CA VAL A 104 0.27 22.82 -13.70
C VAL A 104 0.97 23.10 -12.37
N LEU A 105 1.89 22.24 -11.97
CA LEU A 105 2.58 22.30 -10.67
C LEU A 105 4.06 22.07 -10.91
N SER A 106 4.92 22.79 -10.18
CA SER A 106 6.32 22.39 -10.10
C SER A 106 6.44 21.03 -9.42
N ASP A 107 7.52 20.29 -9.70
CA ASP A 107 7.78 18.99 -9.08
C ASP A 107 7.74 19.07 -7.54
N GLN A 108 8.28 20.17 -6.97
CA GLN A 108 8.23 20.42 -5.52
C GLN A 108 6.79 20.60 -5.02
N ALA A 109 5.99 21.44 -5.68
CA ALA A 109 4.60 21.68 -5.26
C ALA A 109 3.74 20.41 -5.40
N PHE A 110 4.02 19.59 -6.40
CA PHE A 110 3.40 18.29 -6.56
C PHE A 110 3.79 17.35 -5.41
N ALA A 111 5.09 17.24 -5.10
CA ALA A 111 5.56 16.42 -3.99
C ALA A 111 4.97 16.85 -2.64
N ASP A 112 4.88 18.15 -2.37
CA ASP A 112 4.24 18.67 -1.15
C ASP A 112 2.75 18.34 -1.10
N THR A 113 2.05 18.39 -2.23
CA THR A 113 0.65 17.96 -2.34
C THR A 113 0.50 16.47 -2.01
N VAL A 114 1.41 15.62 -2.51
CA VAL A 114 1.42 14.17 -2.19
C VAL A 114 1.60 13.97 -0.68
N ARG A 115 2.62 14.60 -0.08
CA ARG A 115 2.91 14.52 1.37
C ARG A 115 1.70 14.94 2.20
N ASP A 116 1.07 16.06 1.86
CA ASP A 116 -0.10 16.56 2.59
C ASP A 116 -1.29 15.62 2.46
N SER A 117 -1.56 15.13 1.24
CA SER A 117 -2.67 14.20 0.97
C SER A 117 -2.49 12.82 1.64
N ARG A 118 -1.26 12.47 2.05
CA ARG A 118 -0.90 11.19 2.67
C ARG A 118 -0.28 11.32 4.05
N ARG A 119 -0.41 12.48 4.69
CA ARG A 119 0.18 12.75 6.01
C ARG A 119 -0.13 11.67 7.05
N ASN A 120 -1.36 11.19 7.10
CA ASN A 120 -1.77 10.17 8.08
C ASN A 120 -1.20 8.78 7.76
N ALA A 121 -1.07 8.42 6.47
CA ALA A 121 -0.40 7.20 6.07
C ALA A 121 1.10 7.27 6.40
N LEU A 122 1.77 8.39 6.11
CA LEU A 122 3.18 8.59 6.45
C LEU A 122 3.41 8.57 7.97
N ALA A 123 2.52 9.19 8.75
CA ALA A 123 2.57 9.13 10.21
C ALA A 123 2.41 7.69 10.73
N PHE A 124 1.58 6.87 10.09
CA PHE A 124 1.46 5.45 10.41
C PHE A 124 2.76 4.67 10.15
N TYR A 125 3.41 4.86 9.00
CA TYR A 125 4.68 4.19 8.72
C TYR A 125 5.79 4.61 9.70
N ARG A 126 5.83 5.90 10.07
CA ARG A 126 6.74 6.40 11.12
C ARG A 126 6.48 5.75 12.47
N LEU A 127 5.20 5.63 12.88
CA LEU A 127 4.83 4.94 14.11
C LEU A 127 5.38 3.51 14.15
N LEU A 128 5.25 2.76 13.05
CA LEU A 128 5.75 1.39 12.98
C LEU A 128 7.29 1.34 13.07
N SER A 129 7.97 2.27 12.40
CA SER A 129 9.42 2.42 12.50
C SER A 129 9.87 2.74 13.94
N ASP A 130 9.18 3.65 14.62
CA ASP A 130 9.50 4.04 16.01
C ASP A 130 9.36 2.85 16.99
N HIS A 131 8.53 1.87 16.63
CA HIS A 131 8.34 0.61 17.38
C HIS A 131 9.18 -0.55 16.82
N SER A 132 10.17 -0.25 15.96
CA SER A 132 11.08 -1.23 15.35
C SER A 132 10.35 -2.39 14.67
N ARG A 133 9.19 -2.12 14.05
CA ARG A 133 8.44 -3.13 13.30
C ARG A 133 9.03 -3.31 11.91
N GLU A 134 9.07 -4.54 11.44
CA GLU A 134 9.48 -4.82 10.06
C GLU A 134 8.32 -4.57 9.10
N VAL A 135 8.44 -3.55 8.25
CA VAL A 135 7.36 -3.13 7.35
C VAL A 135 7.76 -3.25 5.90
N TYR A 136 6.87 -3.87 5.14
CA TYR A 136 6.87 -3.93 3.70
C TYR A 136 5.65 -3.19 3.16
N PHE A 137 5.76 -2.62 1.97
CA PHE A 137 4.64 -1.96 1.33
C PHE A 137 4.63 -2.20 -0.17
N THR A 138 3.46 -2.05 -0.78
CA THR A 138 3.27 -2.20 -2.22
C THR A 138 2.30 -1.16 -2.74
N CYS A 139 2.44 -0.81 -4.02
CA CYS A 139 1.55 0.14 -4.68
C CYS A 139 0.23 -0.52 -5.12
N SER A 140 -0.73 0.32 -5.53
CA SER A 140 -2.00 -0.20 -6.04
C SER A 140 -1.85 -0.85 -7.43
N PRO A 141 -2.77 -1.77 -7.78
CA PRO A 141 -3.04 -2.17 -9.15
C PRO A 141 -3.08 -1.00 -10.13
N GLN A 142 -2.21 -1.02 -11.15
CA GLN A 142 -2.16 0.01 -12.20
C GLN A 142 -3.24 -0.24 -13.27
N ARG A 143 -4.52 -0.26 -12.88
CA ARG A 143 -5.65 -0.45 -13.80
C ARG A 143 -6.56 0.78 -13.79
N VAL A 144 -6.09 1.83 -14.43
CA VAL A 144 -6.83 3.08 -14.63
C VAL A 144 -6.86 3.44 -16.12
N ALA A 145 -7.70 4.41 -16.49
CA ALA A 145 -7.65 4.98 -17.84
C ALA A 145 -6.24 5.50 -18.14
N SER A 146 -5.77 5.34 -19.38
CA SER A 146 -4.41 5.72 -19.78
C SER A 146 -4.08 7.19 -19.52
N SER A 147 -5.09 8.07 -19.58
CA SER A 147 -4.97 9.49 -19.25
C SER A 147 -4.63 9.76 -17.77
N LEU A 148 -4.88 8.82 -16.87
CA LEU A 148 -4.61 8.94 -15.44
C LEU A 148 -3.24 8.38 -15.04
N LEU A 149 -2.65 7.52 -15.87
CA LEU A 149 -1.38 6.85 -15.57
C LEU A 149 -0.22 7.83 -15.25
N PRO A 150 -0.04 8.96 -15.97
CA PRO A 150 1.05 9.89 -15.65
C PRO A 150 0.94 10.49 -14.24
N VAL A 151 -0.27 10.92 -13.84
CA VAL A 151 -0.50 11.52 -12.52
C VAL A 151 -0.37 10.47 -11.42
N LEU A 152 -0.94 9.29 -11.64
CA LEU A 152 -0.87 8.17 -10.71
C LEU A 152 0.59 7.78 -10.43
N ARG A 153 1.41 7.66 -11.48
CA ARG A 153 2.83 7.29 -11.34
C ARG A 153 3.66 8.35 -10.64
N ALA A 154 3.51 9.61 -11.06
CA ALA A 154 4.20 10.70 -10.38
C ALA A 154 3.85 10.72 -8.88
N PHE A 155 2.58 10.47 -8.55
CA PHE A 155 2.12 10.36 -7.17
C PHE A 155 2.79 9.19 -6.43
N GLU A 156 2.81 8.01 -7.05
CA GLU A 156 3.40 6.82 -6.44
C GLU A 156 4.91 6.92 -6.31
N ASP A 157 5.63 7.50 -7.27
CA ASP A 157 7.08 7.68 -7.19
C ASP A 157 7.45 8.53 -5.96
N VAL A 158 6.74 9.65 -5.74
CA VAL A 158 6.92 10.47 -4.53
C VAL A 158 6.56 9.67 -3.27
N LEU A 159 5.43 8.97 -3.27
CA LEU A 159 4.98 8.26 -2.06
C LEU A 159 5.87 7.06 -1.73
N ILE A 160 6.39 6.35 -2.73
CA ILE A 160 7.35 5.25 -2.55
C ILE A 160 8.58 5.78 -1.83
N ASP A 161 9.15 6.88 -2.29
CA ASP A 161 10.35 7.49 -1.66
C ASP A 161 10.07 7.93 -0.22
N GLU A 162 8.93 8.58 0.03
CA GLU A 162 8.54 9.05 1.36
C GLU A 162 8.29 7.90 2.35
N VAL A 163 7.67 6.80 1.90
CA VAL A 163 7.44 5.62 2.74
C VAL A 163 8.74 4.84 2.93
N ALA A 164 9.58 4.70 1.90
CA ALA A 164 10.88 4.07 2.03
C ALA A 164 11.80 4.82 3.01
N ALA A 165 11.70 6.15 3.06
CA ALA A 165 12.44 6.98 4.01
C ALA A 165 12.09 6.71 5.49
N THR A 166 10.96 6.04 5.79
CA THR A 166 10.64 5.58 7.15
C THR A 166 11.29 4.23 7.49
N GLY A 167 12.11 3.68 6.61
CA GLY A 167 12.71 2.34 6.76
C GLY A 167 11.83 1.19 6.28
N ALA A 168 10.61 1.47 5.79
CA ALA A 168 9.77 0.45 5.17
C ALA A 168 10.34 0.02 3.81
N ARG A 169 10.07 -1.22 3.38
CA ARG A 169 10.63 -1.80 2.16
C ARG A 169 9.58 -1.95 1.06
N PHE A 170 9.88 -1.44 -0.12
CA PHE A 170 8.97 -1.54 -1.26
C PHE A 170 9.03 -2.92 -1.92
N ILE A 171 7.87 -3.54 -2.13
CA ILE A 171 7.69 -4.77 -2.91
C ILE A 171 7.29 -4.37 -4.33
N ASP A 172 8.26 -4.26 -5.24
CA ASP A 172 7.99 -3.87 -6.63
C ASP A 172 7.59 -5.08 -7.49
N PHE A 173 6.28 -5.32 -7.57
CA PHE A 173 5.70 -6.36 -8.43
C PHE A 173 5.43 -5.90 -9.87
N ARG A 174 5.60 -4.60 -10.18
CA ARG A 174 5.08 -3.98 -11.42
C ARG A 174 5.69 -4.60 -12.67
N HIS A 175 6.99 -4.88 -12.64
CA HIS A 175 7.70 -5.50 -13.76
C HIS A 175 7.18 -6.91 -14.11
N LEU A 176 6.52 -7.58 -13.16
CA LEU A 176 5.93 -8.90 -13.35
C LEU A 176 4.45 -8.82 -13.70
N ALA A 177 3.73 -7.78 -13.29
CA ALA A 177 2.27 -7.74 -13.39
C ALA A 177 1.71 -6.85 -14.49
N LEU A 178 2.52 -5.92 -15.01
CA LEU A 178 2.06 -4.94 -16.00
C LEU A 178 2.40 -5.37 -17.43
N ASP A 179 1.51 -5.07 -18.36
CA ASP A 179 1.76 -5.06 -19.80
C ASP A 179 1.43 -3.66 -20.34
N ASP A 180 2.36 -3.08 -21.11
CA ASP A 180 2.36 -1.67 -21.51
C ASP A 180 1.79 -0.77 -20.40
N HIS A 181 2.39 -0.85 -19.22
CA HIS A 181 2.07 0.02 -18.09
C HIS A 181 0.71 -0.19 -17.41
N VAL A 182 -0.09 -1.15 -17.89
CA VAL A 182 -1.42 -1.46 -17.38
C VAL A 182 -1.41 -2.85 -16.75
N LEU A 183 -2.14 -3.03 -15.65
CA LEU A 183 -2.25 -4.35 -15.02
C LEU A 183 -2.81 -5.38 -16.00
N ARG A 184 -2.14 -6.52 -16.13
CA ARG A 184 -2.58 -7.61 -17.02
C ARG A 184 -3.94 -8.17 -16.58
N PRO A 185 -4.87 -8.47 -17.52
CA PRO A 185 -6.24 -8.88 -17.18
C PRO A 185 -6.33 -10.08 -16.24
N GLU A 186 -5.40 -11.03 -16.30
CA GLU A 186 -5.38 -12.21 -15.43
C GLU A 186 -5.10 -11.89 -13.95
N PHE A 187 -4.67 -10.67 -13.64
CA PHE A 187 -4.44 -10.20 -12.27
C PHE A 187 -5.57 -9.29 -11.76
N CYS A 188 -6.51 -8.93 -12.62
CA CYS A 188 -7.66 -8.10 -12.24
C CYS A 188 -8.72 -8.93 -11.52
N ASN A 189 -9.42 -8.31 -10.57
CA ASN A 189 -10.64 -8.88 -10.03
C ASN A 189 -11.73 -8.89 -11.10
N ALA A 190 -12.51 -9.98 -11.15
CA ALA A 190 -13.50 -10.22 -12.21
C ALA A 190 -14.71 -9.28 -12.12
N LYS A 191 -15.02 -8.77 -10.92
CA LYS A 191 -16.15 -7.86 -10.67
C LYS A 191 -15.74 -6.39 -10.77
N ASP A 192 -14.52 -6.08 -10.33
CA ASP A 192 -13.95 -4.73 -10.36
C ASP A 192 -12.50 -4.79 -10.83
N GLN A 193 -12.23 -4.33 -12.04
CA GLN A 193 -10.88 -4.40 -12.60
C GLN A 193 -9.89 -3.45 -11.91
N MET A 194 -10.35 -2.48 -11.10
CA MET A 194 -9.46 -1.59 -10.33
C MET A 194 -8.75 -2.33 -9.19
N HIS A 195 -9.29 -3.48 -8.74
CA HIS A 195 -8.65 -4.30 -7.71
C HIS A 195 -7.89 -5.47 -8.33
N GLY A 196 -6.84 -5.89 -7.62
CA GLY A 196 -6.17 -7.15 -7.88
C GLY A 196 -7.03 -8.33 -7.42
N ASN A 197 -6.82 -9.48 -8.05
CA ASN A 197 -7.33 -10.75 -7.55
C ASN A 197 -6.27 -11.48 -6.71
N ALA A 198 -6.64 -12.63 -6.13
CA ALA A 198 -5.72 -13.49 -5.38
C ALA A 198 -4.46 -13.91 -6.16
N LYS A 199 -4.49 -13.98 -7.50
CA LYS A 199 -3.30 -14.28 -8.31
C LYS A 199 -2.28 -13.13 -8.25
N LEU A 200 -2.75 -11.89 -8.26
CA LEU A 200 -1.87 -10.73 -8.04
C LEU A 200 -1.31 -10.75 -6.62
N GLY A 201 -2.16 -11.02 -5.63
CA GLY A 201 -1.73 -11.17 -4.23
C GLY A 201 -0.63 -12.22 -4.09
N GLY A 202 -0.79 -13.38 -4.74
CA GLY A 202 0.22 -14.43 -4.76
C GLY A 202 1.56 -13.95 -5.34
N LEU A 203 1.52 -13.27 -6.48
CA LEU A 203 2.72 -12.70 -7.09
C LEU A 203 3.44 -11.72 -6.14
N ILE A 204 2.69 -10.86 -5.44
CA ILE A 204 3.27 -9.93 -4.46
C ILE A 204 3.91 -10.69 -3.29
N LEU A 205 3.27 -11.76 -2.80
CA LEU A 205 3.82 -12.61 -1.74
C LEU A 205 5.08 -13.35 -2.18
N ASP A 206 5.19 -13.77 -3.45
CA ASP A 206 6.41 -14.37 -4.00
C ASP A 206 7.58 -13.39 -3.97
N VAL A 207 7.36 -12.15 -4.45
CA VAL A 207 8.39 -11.10 -4.41
C VAL A 207 8.79 -10.76 -2.97
N PHE A 208 7.82 -10.77 -2.04
CA PHE A 208 8.09 -10.58 -0.62
C PHE A 208 8.99 -11.70 -0.04
N GLU A 209 8.72 -12.97 -0.35
CA GLU A 209 9.57 -14.08 0.10
C GLU A 209 10.99 -13.96 -0.45
N GLU A 210 11.15 -13.62 -1.72
CA GLU A 210 12.46 -13.41 -2.34
C GLU A 210 13.25 -12.29 -1.63
N ALA A 211 12.57 -11.20 -1.27
CA ALA A 211 13.16 -10.10 -0.51
C ALA A 211 13.60 -10.54 0.90
N GLN A 212 12.79 -11.34 1.59
CA GLN A 212 13.12 -11.91 2.91
C GLN A 212 14.33 -12.87 2.84
N PHE A 213 14.37 -13.77 1.86
CA PHE A 213 15.49 -14.71 1.69
C PHE A 213 16.81 -14.02 1.37
N SER A 214 16.77 -12.94 0.59
CA SER A 214 17.96 -12.15 0.27
C SER A 214 18.59 -11.55 1.53
N ILE A 215 17.77 -11.09 2.47
CA ILE A 215 18.23 -10.53 3.74
C ILE A 215 18.89 -11.61 4.60
N ALA A 216 18.23 -12.77 4.76
CA ALA A 216 18.76 -13.88 5.56
C ALA A 216 20.15 -14.32 5.10
N LYS A 217 20.40 -14.34 3.78
CA LYS A 217 21.72 -14.67 3.21
C LYS A 217 22.79 -13.61 3.51
N THR A 218 22.44 -12.32 3.48
CA THR A 218 23.38 -11.24 3.78
C THR A 218 23.69 -11.10 5.28
N GLY A 219 22.75 -11.46 6.15
CA GLY A 219 22.96 -11.48 7.61
C GLY A 219 23.87 -12.61 8.08
N SER A 220 23.81 -13.78 7.42
CA SER A 220 24.59 -14.97 7.77
C SER A 220 26.06 -14.94 7.31
N LEU A 221 26.48 -13.91 6.57
CA LEU A 221 27.86 -13.73 6.10
C LEU A 221 28.69 -12.78 6.99
N LYS A 222 28.17 -12.39 8.16
CA LYS A 222 28.83 -11.50 9.13
C LYS A 222 29.24 -12.18 10.45
N GLU A 223 29.44 -13.50 10.45
CA GLU A 223 30.06 -14.23 11.58
C GLU A 223 31.49 -14.65 11.24
#